data_AF-A0A2I1EJW5-F1
#
_entry.id   AF-A0A2I1EJW5-F1
#
_cell.length_a   1.000
_cell.length_b   1.000
_cell.length_c   1.000
_cell.angle_alpha   90.00
_cell.angle_beta   90.00
_cell.angle_gamma   90.00
#
_symmetry.space_group_name_H-M   'P 1'
#
loop_
_entity.id
_entity.type
_entity.pdbx_description
1 polymer ?
#
loop_
_entity_poly.entity_id
_entity_poly.type
_entity_poly.pdbx_seq_one_letter_code
_entity_poly.pdbx_strand_id
1 'polypeptide(L)'
;MTFNIYFIGAKDCLKNLTELCCSSDISTEIFYQLSQTCYNIQSLTIGFERTITDGIADLISVQRNLKSFDMMLCHGLRVDEQTNIIFSSLIYNILFFHNYKF
;
A
#
# COMPACT_ATOMS: atom_id res chain seq x y z
N MET A 1 -0.15 11.73 -21.01
CA MET A 1 -0.85 10.50 -21.45
C MET A 1 -0.31 9.36 -20.60
N THR A 2 -0.87 9.13 -19.42
CA THR A 2 -0.40 8.10 -18.47
C THR A 2 -1.15 6.80 -18.70
N PHE A 3 -0.38 5.72 -18.74
CA PHE A 3 -0.74 4.37 -19.14
C PHE A 3 -1.74 3.73 -18.16
N ASN A 4 -3.04 3.94 -18.38
CA ASN A 4 -4.11 3.23 -17.68
C ASN A 4 -4.24 1.74 -18.09
N ILE A 5 -3.29 1.22 -18.88
CA ILE A 5 -3.42 -0.03 -19.64
C ILE A 5 -3.41 -1.26 -18.72
N TYR A 6 -2.77 -1.19 -17.55
CA TYR A 6 -2.56 -2.36 -16.68
C TYR A 6 -3.84 -2.96 -16.12
N PHE A 7 -4.91 -2.17 -15.96
CA PHE A 7 -6.09 -2.63 -15.22
C PHE A 7 -7.41 -2.58 -16.01
N ILE A 8 -7.42 -2.20 -17.29
CA ILE A 8 -8.67 -2.06 -18.06
C ILE A 8 -9.54 -3.32 -18.01
N GLY A 9 -8.93 -4.51 -18.13
CA GLY A 9 -9.65 -5.79 -18.05
C GLY A 9 -9.92 -6.30 -16.63
N ALA A 10 -9.23 -5.76 -15.62
CA ALA A 10 -9.32 -6.22 -14.23
C ALA A 10 -10.06 -5.24 -13.31
N LYS A 11 -10.43 -4.04 -13.82
CA LYS A 11 -10.95 -2.93 -13.02
C LYS A 11 -12.16 -3.33 -12.18
N ASP A 12 -13.09 -4.07 -12.76
CA ASP A 12 -14.30 -4.50 -12.05
C ASP A 12 -14.00 -5.56 -10.99
N CYS A 13 -13.02 -6.43 -11.22
CA CYS A 13 -12.52 -7.36 -10.21
C CYS A 13 -11.84 -6.60 -9.06
N LEU A 14 -11.02 -5.60 -9.36
CA LEU A 14 -10.26 -4.81 -8.39
C LEU A 14 -11.13 -3.89 -7.52
N LYS A 15 -12.23 -3.35 -8.06
CA LYS A 15 -13.20 -2.56 -7.27
C LYS A 15 -13.77 -3.33 -6.08
N ASN A 16 -13.92 -4.64 -6.22
CA ASN A 16 -14.48 -5.52 -5.20
C ASN A 16 -13.40 -6.20 -4.35
N LEU A 17 -12.12 -5.83 -4.54
CA LEU A 17 -11.02 -6.42 -3.81
C LEU A 17 -11.11 -6.03 -2.32
N THR A 18 -11.20 -7.04 -1.46
CA THR A 18 -11.24 -6.87 0.00
C THR A 18 -9.92 -7.19 0.68
N GLU A 19 -9.04 -7.93 0.01
CA GLU A 19 -7.75 -8.35 0.56
C GLU A 19 -6.68 -8.14 -0.51
N LEU A 20 -5.57 -7.49 -0.13
CA LEU A 20 -4.43 -7.29 -1.01
C LEU A 20 -3.15 -7.66 -0.27
N CYS A 21 -2.37 -8.57 -0.86
CA CYS A 21 -1.00 -8.86 -0.45
C CYS A 21 -0.07 -8.51 -1.61
N CYS A 22 0.90 -7.63 -1.39
CA CYS A 22 1.80 -7.18 -2.44
C CYS A 22 3.18 -6.73 -1.91
N SER A 23 4.16 -6.60 -2.79
CA SER A 23 5.52 -6.19 -2.43
C SER A 23 5.66 -4.66 -2.34
N SER A 24 6.52 -4.17 -1.46
CA SER A 24 6.77 -2.73 -1.27
C SER A 24 7.60 -2.09 -2.40
N ASP A 25 8.30 -2.89 -3.19
CA ASP A 25 9.11 -2.46 -4.34
C ASP A 25 8.30 -2.30 -5.64
N ILE A 26 6.99 -2.55 -5.59
CA ILE A 26 6.06 -2.19 -6.67
C ILE A 26 6.14 -0.69 -6.92
N SER A 27 6.05 -0.31 -8.20
CA SER A 27 6.20 1.09 -8.61
C SER A 27 5.10 1.97 -8.02
N THR A 28 5.46 3.23 -7.72
CA THR A 28 4.52 4.28 -7.28
C THR A 28 3.33 4.41 -8.23
N GLU A 29 3.55 4.31 -9.54
CA GLU A 29 2.50 4.37 -10.56
C GLU A 29 1.46 3.26 -10.40
N ILE A 30 1.89 2.03 -10.06
CA ILE A 30 0.95 0.91 -9.83
C ILE A 30 0.15 1.17 -8.56
N PHE A 31 0.79 1.60 -7.47
CA PHE A 31 0.08 1.95 -6.24
C PHE A 31 -0.92 3.10 -6.45
N TYR A 32 -0.55 4.11 -7.24
CA TYR A 32 -1.44 5.19 -7.64
C TYR A 32 -2.66 4.64 -8.42
N GLN A 33 -2.45 3.75 -9.38
CA GLN A 33 -3.57 3.15 -10.13
C GLN A 33 -4.48 2.28 -9.25
N LEU A 34 -3.91 1.57 -8.28
CA LEU A 34 -4.67 0.84 -7.26
C LEU A 34 -5.49 1.80 -6.40
N SER A 35 -4.93 2.95 -5.98
CA SER A 35 -5.66 3.95 -5.19
C SER A 35 -6.83 4.57 -5.96
N GLN A 36 -6.78 4.60 -7.30
CA GLN A 36 -7.88 5.06 -8.14
C GLN A 36 -9.00 4.01 -8.35
N THR A 37 -8.82 2.77 -7.90
CA THR A 37 -9.74 1.66 -8.23
C THR A 37 -10.20 0.87 -7.00
N CYS A 38 -9.28 0.56 -6.08
CA CYS A 38 -9.52 -0.29 -4.92
C CYS A 38 -9.89 0.57 -3.72
N TYR A 39 -11.16 0.64 -3.38
CA TYR A 39 -11.67 1.46 -2.26
C TYR A 39 -12.21 0.63 -1.08
N ASN A 40 -12.22 -0.70 -1.24
CA ASN A 40 -12.89 -1.64 -0.34
C ASN A 40 -11.91 -2.64 0.31
N ILE A 41 -10.60 -2.37 0.27
CA ILE A 41 -9.62 -3.23 0.92
C ILE A 41 -9.85 -3.16 2.44
N GLN A 42 -10.04 -4.33 3.02
CA GLN A 42 -10.23 -4.56 4.45
C GLN A 42 -8.97 -5.13 5.10
N SER A 43 -8.18 -5.90 4.36
CA SER A 43 -6.85 -6.36 4.82
C SER A 43 -5.80 -6.05 3.76
N LEU A 44 -4.75 -5.34 4.18
CA LEU A 44 -3.60 -5.02 3.34
C LEU A 44 -2.34 -5.59 3.98
N THR A 45 -1.66 -6.48 3.27
CA THR A 45 -0.35 -7.01 3.66
C THR A 45 0.72 -6.52 2.68
N ILE A 46 1.76 -5.88 3.19
CA ILE A 46 2.92 -5.46 2.39
C ILE A 46 4.12 -6.33 2.73
N GLY A 47 4.66 -7.03 1.72
CA GLY A 47 5.98 -7.63 1.78
C GLY A 47 7.03 -6.53 1.67
N PHE A 48 7.68 -6.21 2.77
CA PHE A 48 8.74 -5.22 2.84
C PHE A 48 10.00 -5.79 2.18
N GLU A 49 10.45 -5.09 1.14
CA GLU A 49 11.73 -5.30 0.48
C GLU A 49 12.77 -4.30 1.01
N ARG A 50 13.34 -3.44 0.18
CA ARG A 50 14.35 -2.45 0.63
C ARG A 50 13.86 -1.01 0.64
N THR A 51 12.74 -0.76 0.00
CA THR A 51 12.20 0.58 -0.21
C THR A 51 10.70 0.57 0.03
N ILE A 52 10.22 1.65 0.63
CA ILE A 52 8.80 2.00 0.69
C ILE A 52 8.57 3.14 -0.28
N THR A 53 7.43 3.08 -0.97
CA THR A 53 7.00 4.14 -1.87
C THR A 53 5.84 4.91 -1.26
N ASP A 54 5.76 6.21 -1.53
CA ASP A 54 4.66 7.07 -1.05
C ASP A 54 3.28 6.58 -1.55
N GLY A 55 3.27 5.85 -2.68
CA GLY A 55 2.05 5.25 -3.22
C GLY A 55 1.34 4.28 -2.27
N ILE A 56 2.05 3.66 -1.32
CA ILE A 56 1.43 2.82 -0.29
C ILE A 56 0.54 3.67 0.62
N ALA A 57 1.01 4.87 1.00
CA ALA A 57 0.22 5.80 1.81
C ALA A 57 -1.01 6.28 1.03
N ASP A 58 -0.86 6.59 -0.26
CA ASP A 58 -2.00 6.95 -1.13
C ASP A 58 -3.03 5.82 -1.18
N LEU A 59 -2.60 4.58 -1.36
CA LEU A 59 -3.49 3.42 -1.39
C LEU A 59 -4.22 3.24 -0.06
N ILE A 60 -3.54 3.39 1.08
CA ILE A 60 -4.16 3.28 2.40
C ILE A 60 -5.19 4.40 2.60
N SER A 61 -4.86 5.63 2.19
CA SER A 61 -5.69 6.81 2.44
C SER A 61 -7.08 6.75 1.81
N VAL A 62 -7.23 6.02 0.70
CA VAL A 62 -8.50 5.89 -0.04
C VAL A 62 -9.39 4.73 0.47
N GLN A 63 -8.89 3.90 1.39
CA GLN A 63 -9.66 2.75 1.88
C GLN A 63 -10.78 3.19 2.83
N ARG A 64 -11.99 2.68 2.59
CA ARG A 64 -13.18 3.05 3.39
C ARG A 64 -13.30 2.28 4.70
N ASN A 65 -12.75 1.08 4.77
CA ASN A 65 -12.94 0.16 5.89
C ASN A 65 -11.73 -0.79 6.05
N LEU A 66 -10.52 -0.23 6.07
CA LEU A 66 -9.32 -1.01 6.35
C LEU A 66 -9.34 -1.46 7.82
N LYS A 67 -9.35 -2.77 8.03
CA LYS A 67 -9.44 -3.41 9.36
C LYS A 67 -8.10 -3.94 9.84
N SER A 68 -7.28 -4.43 8.92
CA SER A 68 -5.90 -4.84 9.21
C SER A 68 -4.95 -4.26 8.17
N PHE A 69 -3.81 -3.83 8.68
CA PHE A 69 -2.65 -3.46 7.89
C PHE A 69 -1.45 -4.16 8.49
N ASP A 70 -0.82 -5.02 7.69
CA ASP A 70 0.30 -5.84 8.11
C ASP A 70 1.48 -5.59 7.18
N MET A 71 2.68 -5.60 7.75
CA MET A 71 3.91 -5.52 6.97
C MET A 71 4.86 -6.63 7.41
N MET A 72 5.33 -7.41 6.44
CA MET A 72 6.17 -8.58 6.69
C MET A 72 7.50 -8.40 5.99
N LEU A 73 8.60 -8.75 6.65
CA LEU A 73 9.91 -8.75 6.00
C LEU A 73 9.99 -9.91 5.01
N CYS A 74 10.38 -9.62 3.77
CA CYS A 74 10.71 -10.67 2.82
C CYS A 74 11.96 -11.44 3.30
N HIS A 75 11.93 -12.77 3.16
CA HIS A 75 12.97 -13.65 3.68
C HIS A 75 14.36 -13.27 3.14
N GLY A 76 15.27 -12.89 4.03
CA GLY A 76 16.65 -12.53 3.71
C GLY A 76 17.05 -11.12 4.12
N LEU A 77 16.09 -10.26 4.43
CA LEU A 77 16.36 -8.94 5.00
C LEU A 77 16.68 -9.07 6.49
N ARG A 78 17.79 -8.44 6.91
CA ARG A 78 18.12 -8.28 8.32
C ARG A 78 17.44 -7.01 8.82
N VAL A 79 16.79 -7.08 9.98
CA VAL A 79 16.35 -5.87 10.68
C VAL A 79 17.60 -5.10 11.07
N ASP A 80 17.82 -3.98 10.38
CA ASP A 80 18.86 -3.01 10.68
C ASP A 80 18.24 -1.64 11.00
N GLU A 81 19.10 -0.68 11.34
CA GLU A 81 18.67 0.67 11.70
C GLU A 81 17.88 1.34 10.56
N GLN A 82 18.27 1.11 9.30
CA GLN A 82 17.58 1.64 8.13
C GLN A 82 16.16 1.09 8.01
N THR A 83 16.01 -0.22 8.21
CA THR A 83 14.72 -0.92 8.21
C THR A 83 13.80 -0.36 9.29
N ASN A 84 14.32 -0.16 10.51
CA ASN A 84 13.56 0.42 11.63
C ASN A 84 13.08 1.86 11.37
N ILE A 85 13.91 2.70 10.76
CA ILE A 85 13.55 4.07 10.37
C ILE A 85 12.42 4.06 9.36
N ILE A 86 12.49 3.17 8.36
CA ILE A 86 11.48 3.07 7.30
C ILE A 86 10.14 2.60 7.86
N PHE A 87 10.12 1.57 8.72
CA PHE A 87 8.90 1.15 9.43
C PHE A 87 8.30 2.28 10.26
N SER A 88 9.14 2.99 11.02
CA SER A 88 8.70 4.11 11.86
C SER A 88 8.08 5.24 11.04
N SER A 89 8.69 5.57 9.90
CA SER A 89 8.18 6.60 8.96
C SER A 89 6.84 6.19 8.36
N LEU A 90 6.67 4.93 7.93
CA LEU A 90 5.40 4.47 7.39
C LEU A 90 4.29 4.47 8.46
N ILE A 91 4.58 3.98 9.67
CA ILE A 91 3.63 4.01 10.80
C ILE A 91 3.21 5.46 11.10
N TYR A 92 4.15 6.40 11.09
CA TYR A 92 3.85 7.81 11.28
C TYR A 92 2.90 8.35 10.20
N ASN A 93 3.18 8.04 8.92
CA ASN A 93 2.30 8.44 7.82
C ASN A 93 0.89 7.85 7.98
N ILE A 94 0.77 6.55 8.26
CA ILE A 94 -0.53 5.88 8.46
C ILE A 94 -1.30 6.50 9.63
N LEU A 95 -0.64 6.76 10.77
CA LEU A 95 -1.25 7.41 11.93
C LEU A 95 -1.69 8.84 11.64
N PHE A 96 -0.90 9.59 10.87
CA PHE A 96 -1.25 10.95 10.46
C PHE A 96 -2.50 10.95 9.59
N PHE A 97 -2.59 10.07 8.60
CA PHE A 97 -3.76 9.93 7.72
C PHE A 97 -5.02 9.42 8.45
N HIS A 98 -4.88 8.56 9.46
CA HIS A 98 -6.03 8.06 10.22
C HIS A 98 -6.53 9.01 11.32
N ASN A 99 -5.66 9.81 11.95
CA ASN A 99 -6.05 10.67 13.09
C ASN A 99 -6.33 12.14 12.74
N TYR A 100 -5.82 12.64 11.61
CA TYR A 100 -5.97 14.05 11.22
C TYR A 100 -6.63 14.17 9.83
N LYS A 101 -7.88 13.75 9.73
CA LYS A 101 -8.72 14.01 8.54
C LYS A 101 -8.97 15.52 8.38
N PHE A 102 -8.60 16.08 7.23
CA PHE A 102 -9.29 17.22 6.63
C PHE A 102 -10.41 16.71 5.72
#